data_AF-A0A1B8GJ06-F1
#
_entry.id   AF-A0A1B8GJ06-F1
#
_cell.length_a   1.000
_cell.length_b   1.000
_cell.length_c   1.000
_cell.angle_alpha   90.00
_cell.angle_beta   90.00
_cell.angle_gamma   90.00
#
_symmetry.space_group_name_H-M   'P 1'
#
loop_
_entity.id
_entity.type
_entity.pdbx_description
1 polymer ?
#
loop_
_entity_poly.entity_id
_entity_poly.type
_entity_poly.pdbx_seq_one_letter_code
_entity_poly.pdbx_strand_id
1 'polypeptide(L)'
;MVLIQDHCSKEIRSRILNCKDAAEAWEELKSTYGPQLSRPPDMLGEFVSYVPQAGMRVSDMAEDLAKLQHDIAEVCREERPSDMMKTAVLLRAADDVVRAAGDKGWAVLWAMRGREFLEVLRALVTLEEEVTKRKRVEEGNRGGRKRGRRRQ
;
A
#
# COMPACT_ATOMS: atom_id res chain seq x y z
N MET A 1 -29.93 14.77 -12.31
CA MET A 1 -30.08 13.88 -11.14
C MET A 1 -29.72 12.49 -11.62
N VAL A 2 -28.53 11.99 -11.26
CA VAL A 2 -28.09 10.63 -11.66
C VAL A 2 -28.50 9.69 -10.54
N LEU A 3 -29.26 8.65 -10.86
CA LEU A 3 -29.70 7.67 -9.88
C LEU A 3 -28.62 6.58 -9.76
N ILE A 4 -28.34 6.10 -8.55
CA ILE A 4 -27.30 5.08 -8.26
C ILE A 4 -27.43 3.84 -9.16
N GLN A 5 -28.65 3.48 -9.55
CA GLN A 5 -28.99 2.41 -10.50
C GLN A 5 -28.40 2.57 -11.91
N ASP A 6 -28.05 3.78 -12.34
CA ASP A 6 -27.42 4.03 -13.65
C ASP A 6 -25.93 3.66 -13.66
N HIS A 7 -25.34 3.44 -12.47
CA HIS A 7 -23.96 2.94 -12.30
C HIS A 7 -23.90 1.43 -12.04
N CYS A 8 -25.04 0.75 -11.96
CA CYS A 8 -25.10 -0.70 -11.77
C CYS A 8 -24.91 -1.45 -13.09
N SER A 9 -24.40 -2.69 -13.02
CA SER A 9 -24.41 -3.59 -14.19
C SER A 9 -25.84 -3.84 -14.68
N LYS A 10 -26.02 -4.24 -15.94
CA LYS A 10 -27.36 -4.51 -16.51
C LYS A 10 -28.14 -5.55 -15.72
N GLU A 11 -27.49 -6.62 -15.23
CA GLU A 11 -28.18 -7.62 -14.40
C GLU A 11 -28.65 -7.02 -13.06
N ILE A 12 -27.79 -6.27 -12.37
CA ILE A 12 -28.13 -5.71 -11.05
C ILE A 12 -29.21 -4.63 -11.20
N ARG A 13 -29.11 -3.81 -12.23
CA ARG A 13 -30.14 -2.80 -12.57
C ARG A 13 -31.49 -3.45 -12.81
N SER A 14 -31.53 -4.58 -13.53
CA SER A 14 -32.77 -5.33 -13.76
C SER A 14 -33.35 -5.87 -12.45
N ARG A 15 -32.52 -6.40 -11.54
CA ARG A 15 -32.97 -6.88 -10.22
C ARG A 15 -33.56 -5.76 -9.37
N ILE A 16 -32.88 -4.61 -9.30
CA ILE A 16 -33.33 -3.43 -8.54
C ILE A 16 -34.64 -2.86 -9.10
N LEU A 17 -34.77 -2.80 -10.43
CA LEU A 17 -35.99 -2.30 -11.09
C LEU A 17 -37.20 -3.23 -10.88
N ASN A 18 -36.98 -4.48 -10.51
CA ASN A 18 -38.02 -5.45 -10.22
C ASN A 18 -38.41 -5.54 -8.73
N CYS A 19 -37.74 -4.78 -7.85
CA CYS A 19 -38.13 -4.65 -6.44
C CYS A 19 -39.45 -3.87 -6.31
N LYS A 20 -40.30 -4.26 -5.35
CA LYS A 20 -41.65 -3.68 -5.18
C LYS A 20 -41.64 -2.27 -4.62
N ASP A 21 -40.64 -1.95 -3.80
CA ASP A 21 -40.50 -0.64 -3.18
C ASP A 21 -39.03 -0.23 -3.00
N ALA A 22 -38.84 1.03 -2.59
CA ALA A 22 -37.52 1.60 -2.38
C ALA A 22 -36.74 0.95 -1.23
N ALA A 23 -37.43 0.35 -0.25
CA ALA A 23 -36.77 -0.35 0.85
C ALA A 23 -36.20 -1.68 0.38
N GLU A 24 -36.96 -2.45 -0.40
CA GLU A 24 -36.51 -3.71 -1.00
C GLU A 24 -35.38 -3.49 -2.02
N ALA A 25 -35.46 -2.41 -2.83
CA ALA A 25 -34.37 -1.99 -3.70
C ALA A 25 -33.10 -1.61 -2.93
N TRP A 26 -33.25 -0.95 -1.77
CA TRP A 26 -32.14 -0.60 -0.89
C TRP A 26 -31.52 -1.84 -0.21
N GLU A 27 -32.32 -2.83 0.19
CA GLU A 27 -31.82 -4.11 0.71
C GLU A 27 -31.09 -4.91 -0.37
N GLU A 28 -31.59 -4.98 -1.61
CA GLU A 28 -30.89 -5.67 -2.70
C GLU A 28 -29.56 -4.98 -3.03
N LEU A 29 -29.53 -3.64 -3.00
CA LEU A 29 -28.29 -2.86 -3.14
C LEU A 29 -27.31 -3.14 -2.00
N LYS A 30 -27.77 -3.19 -0.75
CA LYS A 30 -26.93 -3.54 0.40
C LYS A 30 -26.47 -5.00 0.38
N SER A 31 -27.29 -5.92 -0.10
CA SER A 31 -26.91 -7.32 -0.25
C SER A 31 -25.82 -7.48 -1.33
N THR A 32 -25.98 -6.76 -2.43
CA THR A 32 -25.10 -6.88 -3.61
C THR A 32 -23.79 -6.10 -3.44
N TYR A 33 -23.84 -4.89 -2.88
CA TYR A 33 -22.70 -3.98 -2.76
C TYR A 33 -22.30 -3.65 -1.33
N GLY A 34 -23.14 -3.98 -0.36
CA GLY A 34 -22.81 -3.77 1.04
C GLY A 34 -21.68 -4.68 1.50
N PRO A 35 -21.19 -4.45 2.73
CA PRO A 35 -20.07 -5.20 3.28
C PRO A 35 -20.49 -6.67 3.45
N GLN A 36 -19.98 -7.54 2.59
CA GLN A 36 -20.06 -8.99 2.78
C GLN A 36 -19.23 -9.36 4.01
N LEU A 37 -19.72 -10.26 4.87
CA LEU A 37 -19.01 -10.70 6.08
C LEU A 37 -17.60 -11.28 5.81
N SER A 38 -17.33 -11.71 4.58
CA SER A 38 -16.00 -12.17 4.12
C SER A 38 -15.05 -11.05 3.71
N ARG A 39 -15.57 -9.86 3.39
CA ARG A 39 -14.79 -8.73 2.86
C ARG A 39 -13.81 -8.13 3.89
N PRO A 40 -14.17 -7.93 5.18
CA PRO A 40 -13.21 -7.47 6.18
C PRO A 40 -12.02 -8.44 6.39
N PRO A 41 -12.23 -9.77 6.54
CA PRO A 41 -11.12 -10.75 6.58
C PRO A 41 -10.21 -10.72 5.34
N ASP A 42 -10.77 -10.61 4.14
CA ASP A 42 -9.98 -10.58 2.89
C ASP A 42 -9.14 -9.29 2.81
N MET A 43 -9.73 -8.13 3.15
CA MET A 43 -9.01 -6.85 3.15
C MET A 43 -7.94 -6.78 4.23
N LEU A 44 -8.18 -7.36 5.41
CA LEU A 44 -7.16 -7.57 6.43
C LEU A 44 -6.04 -8.49 5.93
N GLY A 45 -6.40 -9.54 5.21
CA GLY A 45 -5.48 -10.42 4.51
C GLY A 45 -4.59 -9.65 3.55
N GLU A 46 -5.16 -8.82 2.68
CA GLU A 46 -4.44 -7.94 1.76
C GLU A 46 -3.51 -6.97 2.49
N PHE A 47 -3.98 -6.34 3.57
CA PHE A 47 -3.17 -5.45 4.38
C PHE A 47 -1.96 -6.16 4.99
N VAL A 48 -2.19 -7.30 5.66
CA VAL A 48 -1.13 -8.04 6.34
C VAL A 48 -0.19 -8.71 5.35
N SER A 49 -0.67 -9.09 4.16
CA SER A 49 0.14 -9.72 3.11
C SER A 49 0.67 -8.74 2.06
N TYR A 50 0.53 -7.42 2.27
CA TYR A 50 0.98 -6.40 1.33
C TYR A 50 2.43 -6.63 0.87
N VAL A 51 2.58 -6.70 -0.46
CA VAL A 51 3.85 -6.80 -1.17
C VAL A 51 3.89 -5.66 -2.20
N PRO A 52 4.88 -4.76 -2.15
CA PRO A 52 4.97 -3.66 -3.08
C PRO A 52 5.43 -4.14 -4.46
N GLN A 53 5.08 -3.38 -5.49
CA GLN A 53 5.64 -3.61 -6.83
C GLN A 53 7.14 -3.27 -6.86
N ALA A 54 7.89 -3.96 -7.71
CA ALA A 54 9.33 -3.75 -7.82
C ALA A 54 9.66 -2.30 -8.20
N GLY A 55 10.55 -1.66 -7.42
CA GLY A 55 10.99 -0.28 -7.65
C GLY A 55 10.02 0.80 -7.14
N MET A 56 8.94 0.42 -6.46
CA MET A 56 8.04 1.34 -5.77
C MET A 56 8.77 2.13 -4.68
N ARG A 57 8.38 3.40 -4.46
CA ARG A 57 9.00 4.23 -3.43
C ARG A 57 8.41 3.91 -2.07
N VAL A 58 9.21 4.08 -1.01
CA VAL A 58 8.74 3.93 0.39
C VAL A 58 7.54 4.84 0.68
N SER A 59 7.51 6.05 0.13
CA SER A 59 6.36 6.96 0.25
C SER A 59 5.07 6.35 -0.32
N ASP A 60 5.17 5.76 -1.49
CA ASP A 60 4.01 5.21 -2.21
C ASP A 60 3.49 3.97 -1.47
N MET A 61 4.40 3.15 -0.93
CA MET A 61 4.03 2.02 -0.05
C MET A 61 3.24 2.49 1.18
N ALA A 62 3.66 3.61 1.78
CA ALA A 62 2.99 4.18 2.94
C ALA A 62 1.60 4.73 2.60
N GLU A 63 1.44 5.32 1.41
CA GLU A 63 0.15 5.78 0.90
C GLU A 63 -0.81 4.61 0.61
N ASP A 64 -0.33 3.54 -0.04
CA ASP A 64 -1.11 2.32 -0.27
C ASP A 64 -1.61 1.72 1.05
N LEU A 65 -0.73 1.60 2.04
CA LEU A 65 -1.11 1.07 3.35
C LEU A 65 -2.09 1.99 4.09
N ALA A 66 -1.93 3.31 3.97
CA ALA A 66 -2.89 4.26 4.55
C ALA A 66 -4.27 4.14 3.88
N LYS A 67 -4.30 3.94 2.57
CA LYS A 67 -5.53 3.70 1.81
C LYS A 67 -6.20 2.39 2.23
N LEU A 68 -5.47 1.27 2.28
CA LEU A 68 -6.01 -0.01 2.75
C LEU A 68 -6.53 0.09 4.19
N GLN A 69 -5.81 0.77 5.08
CA GLN A 69 -6.26 1.03 6.46
C GLN A 69 -7.57 1.82 6.51
N HIS A 70 -7.73 2.81 5.62
CA HIS A 70 -8.95 3.61 5.51
C HIS A 70 -10.11 2.81 4.92
N ASP A 71 -9.88 2.06 3.83
CA ASP A 71 -10.89 1.24 3.18
C ASP A 71 -11.44 0.17 4.14
N ILE A 72 -10.58 -0.44 4.97
CA ILE A 72 -11.03 -1.37 6.02
C ILE A 72 -11.88 -0.64 7.06
N ALA A 73 -11.49 0.57 7.48
CA ALA A 73 -12.24 1.33 8.47
C ALA A 73 -13.64 1.76 8.00
N GLU A 74 -13.79 2.03 6.69
CA GLU A 74 -15.08 2.34 6.07
C GLU A 74 -16.01 1.10 6.04
N VAL A 75 -15.43 -0.09 5.94
CA VAL A 75 -16.18 -1.36 5.91
C VAL A 75 -16.48 -1.87 7.33
N CYS A 76 -15.48 -1.87 8.22
CA CYS A 76 -15.56 -2.30 9.61
C CYS A 76 -14.54 -1.52 10.46
N ARG A 77 -15.04 -0.59 11.28
CA ARG A 77 -14.19 0.31 12.06
C ARG A 77 -13.38 -0.43 13.12
N GLU A 78 -13.95 -1.47 13.71
CA GLU A 78 -13.36 -2.29 14.76
C GLU A 78 -12.16 -3.10 14.24
N GLU A 79 -12.18 -3.48 12.97
CA GLU A 79 -11.12 -4.24 12.30
C GLU A 79 -10.05 -3.35 11.65
N ARG A 80 -10.17 -2.03 11.75
CA ARG A 80 -9.17 -1.09 11.24
C ARG A 80 -7.77 -1.46 11.77
N PRO A 81 -6.78 -1.72 10.89
CA PRO A 81 -5.41 -1.97 11.31
C PRO A 81 -4.85 -0.85 12.18
N SER A 82 -4.10 -1.19 13.23
CA SER A 82 -3.42 -0.19 14.05
C SER A 82 -2.22 0.41 13.33
N ASP A 83 -1.78 1.61 13.75
CA ASP A 83 -0.57 2.22 13.21
C ASP A 83 0.68 1.36 13.49
N MET A 84 0.69 0.61 14.58
CA MET A 84 1.77 -0.35 14.85
C MET A 84 1.80 -1.48 13.82
N MET A 85 0.64 -2.01 13.42
CA MET A 85 0.55 -3.03 12.37
C MET A 85 0.97 -2.46 11.02
N LYS A 86 0.54 -1.23 10.71
CA LYS A 86 0.98 -0.48 9.52
C LYS A 86 2.50 -0.31 9.47
N THR A 87 3.12 0.08 10.59
CA THR A 87 4.58 0.19 10.71
C THR A 87 5.27 -1.15 10.45
N ALA A 88 4.78 -2.24 11.02
CA ALA A 88 5.35 -3.58 10.82
C ALA A 88 5.27 -4.03 9.35
N VAL A 89 4.13 -3.80 8.71
CA VAL A 89 3.95 -4.12 7.28
C VAL A 89 4.84 -3.25 6.41
N LEU A 90 4.96 -1.95 6.68
CA LEU A 90 5.84 -1.04 5.94
C LEU A 90 7.32 -1.45 6.04
N LEU A 91 7.80 -1.80 7.25
CA LEU A 91 9.18 -2.26 7.45
C LEU A 91 9.48 -3.53 6.65
N ARG A 92 8.52 -4.46 6.59
CA ARG A 92 8.64 -5.67 5.77
C ARG A 92 8.59 -5.36 4.27
N ALA A 93 7.69 -4.48 3.84
CA ALA A 93 7.58 -4.07 2.43
C ALA A 93 8.85 -3.37 1.94
N ALA A 94 9.53 -2.60 2.81
CA ALA A 94 10.78 -1.91 2.50
C ALA A 94 12.05 -2.77 2.65
N ASP A 95 11.94 -4.09 2.76
CA ASP A 95 13.08 -5.01 2.96
C ASP A 95 14.17 -4.85 1.88
N ASP A 96 13.78 -4.60 0.62
CA ASP A 96 14.74 -4.34 -0.46
C ASP A 96 15.60 -3.09 -0.22
N VAL A 97 15.01 -2.03 0.33
CA VAL A 97 15.73 -0.79 0.69
C VAL A 97 16.68 -1.06 1.86
N VAL A 98 16.20 -1.79 2.87
CA VAL A 98 16.98 -2.17 4.05
C VAL A 98 18.20 -3.00 3.64
N ARG A 99 18.00 -4.03 2.80
CA ARG A 99 19.07 -4.88 2.28
C ARG A 99 20.07 -4.11 1.43
N ALA A 100 19.59 -3.23 0.55
CA ALA A 100 20.44 -2.42 -0.31
C ALA A 100 21.32 -1.42 0.48
N ALA A 101 20.89 -1.02 1.69
CA ALA A 101 21.66 -0.15 2.57
C ALA A 101 22.72 -0.89 3.42
N GLY A 102 22.69 -2.23 3.47
CA GLY A 102 23.61 -3.05 4.27
C GLY A 102 23.45 -2.83 5.78
N ASP A 103 24.55 -2.78 6.52
CA ASP A 103 24.56 -2.65 7.99
C ASP A 103 23.77 -1.45 8.51
N LYS A 104 23.77 -0.34 7.76
CA LYS A 104 22.99 0.85 8.10
C LYS A 104 21.49 0.58 8.01
N GLY A 105 21.05 -0.20 7.04
CA GLY A 105 19.66 -0.60 6.92
C GLY A 105 19.21 -1.44 8.12
N TRP A 106 20.02 -2.43 8.50
CA TRP A 106 19.75 -3.24 9.68
C TRP A 106 19.71 -2.40 10.97
N ALA A 107 20.63 -1.45 11.14
CA ALA A 107 20.63 -0.54 12.29
C ALA A 107 19.35 0.31 12.36
N VAL A 108 18.88 0.83 11.22
CA VAL A 108 17.60 1.55 11.12
C VAL A 108 16.44 0.62 11.49
N LEU A 109 16.38 -0.60 10.97
CA LEU A 109 15.32 -1.56 11.27
C LEU A 109 15.22 -1.86 12.77
N TRP A 110 16.36 -2.05 13.44
CA TRP A 110 16.40 -2.25 14.89
C TRP A 110 15.98 -1.00 15.68
N ALA A 111 16.48 0.18 15.31
CA ALA A 111 16.17 1.43 15.99
C ALA A 111 14.70 1.87 15.83
N MET A 112 14.06 1.46 14.75
CA MET A 112 12.67 1.81 14.42
C MET A 112 11.64 0.85 15.02
N ARG A 113 12.08 -0.26 15.64
CA ARG A 113 11.18 -1.22 16.28
C ARG A 113 10.43 -0.56 17.44
N GLY A 114 9.10 -0.58 17.38
CA GLY A 114 8.24 0.02 18.41
C GLY A 114 8.13 1.55 18.34
N ARG A 115 8.65 2.18 17.28
CA ARG A 115 8.52 3.64 17.05
C ARG A 115 7.23 3.97 16.31
N GLU A 116 6.85 5.24 16.37
CA GLU A 116 5.66 5.72 15.68
C GLU A 116 5.84 5.69 14.16
N PHE A 117 4.73 5.48 13.45
CA PHE A 117 4.70 5.32 12.00
C PHE A 117 5.44 6.42 11.24
N LEU A 118 5.23 7.69 11.60
CA LEU A 118 5.86 8.83 10.91
C LEU A 118 7.38 8.90 11.13
N GLU A 119 7.89 8.42 12.27
CA GLU A 119 9.32 8.34 12.51
C GLU A 119 9.95 7.26 11.63
N VAL A 120 9.31 6.09 11.57
CA VAL A 120 9.75 4.96 10.74
C VAL A 120 9.73 5.34 9.26
N LEU A 121 8.65 5.95 8.79
CA LEU A 121 8.52 6.41 7.41
C LEU A 121 9.65 7.37 7.02
N ARG A 122 9.92 8.39 7.84
CA ARG A 122 11.01 9.35 7.58
C ARG A 122 12.37 8.68 7.54
N ALA A 123 12.64 7.74 8.45
CA ALA A 123 13.91 7.01 8.47
C ALA A 123 14.10 6.15 7.21
N LEU A 124 13.05 5.45 6.77
CA LEU A 124 13.09 4.61 5.56
C LEU A 124 13.21 5.44 4.28
N VAL A 125 12.51 6.57 4.17
CA VAL A 125 12.66 7.50 3.04
C VAL A 125 14.08 8.05 2.96
N THR A 126 14.66 8.45 4.10
CA THR A 126 16.05 8.91 4.14
C THR A 126 17.02 7.81 3.68
N LEU A 127 16.79 6.57 4.13
CA LEU A 127 17.59 5.41 3.73
C LEU A 127 17.48 5.13 2.22
N GLU A 128 16.27 5.18 1.67
CA GLU A 128 16.00 5.00 0.24
C GLU A 128 16.73 6.05 -0.61
N GLU A 129 16.71 7.31 -0.19
CA GLU A 129 17.44 8.38 -0.87
C GLU A 129 18.95 8.13 -0.89
N GLU A 130 19.52 7.68 0.24
CA GLU A 130 20.94 7.37 0.33
C GLU A 130 21.32 6.20 -0.58
N VAL A 131 20.53 5.12 -0.58
CA VAL A 131 20.72 3.98 -1.48
C VAL A 131 20.68 4.42 -2.94
N THR A 132 19.70 5.26 -3.28
CA THR A 132 19.53 5.80 -4.64
C THR A 132 20.72 6.67 -5.05
N LYS A 133 21.19 7.54 -4.16
CA LYS A 133 22.38 8.38 -4.38
C LYS A 133 23.64 7.52 -4.61
N ARG A 134 23.85 6.47 -3.80
CA ARG A 134 24.99 5.54 -3.96
C ARG A 134 24.97 4.83 -5.31
N LYS A 135 23.81 4.27 -5.71
CA LYS A 135 23.64 3.61 -7.02
C LYS A 135 24.01 4.53 -8.19
N ARG A 136 23.55 5.79 -8.16
CA ARG A 136 23.87 6.79 -9.20
C ARG A 136 25.37 7.10 -9.30
N VAL A 137 26.06 7.20 -8.16
CA VAL A 137 27.53 7.43 -8.12
C VAL A 137 28.29 6.24 -8.69
N GLU A 138 27.88 5.01 -8.35
CA GLU A 138 28.51 3.80 -8.87
C GLU A 138 28.33 3.65 -10.39
N GLU A 139 27.13 3.94 -10.90
CA GLU A 139 26.83 3.93 -12.32
C GLU A 139 27.63 5.00 -13.09
N GLY A 140 27.72 6.21 -12.54
CA GLY A 140 28.55 7.29 -13.11
C GLY A 140 30.04 6.92 -13.19
N ASN A 141 30.57 6.30 -12.13
CA ASN A 141 31.96 5.84 -12.08
C ASN A 141 32.23 4.69 -13.07
N ARG A 142 31.28 3.78 -13.29
CA ARG A 142 31.39 2.71 -14.31
C ARG A 142 31.34 3.26 -15.74
N GLY A 143 30.53 4.30 -15.98
CA GLY A 143 30.47 5.00 -17.28
C GLY A 143 31.76 5.75 -17.62
N GLY A 144 32.38 6.43 -16.64
CA GLY A 144 33.65 7.13 -16.81
C GLY A 144 34.84 6.21 -17.12
N ARG A 145 34.92 5.06 -16.43
CA ARG A 145 36.02 4.09 -16.61
C ARG A 145 36.07 3.47 -18.01
N LYS A 146 34.93 3.36 -18.72
CA LYS A 146 34.89 2.83 -20.10
C LYS A 146 35.35 3.84 -21.16
N ARG A 147 35.29 5.15 -20.89
CA ARG A 147 35.75 6.19 -21.84
C ARG A 147 37.26 6.47 -21.76
N GLY A 148 37.90 6.23 -20.62
CA GLY A 148 39.34 6.43 -20.43
C GLY A 148 40.25 5.38 -21.08
N ARG A 149 39.72 4.21 -21.49
CA ARG A 149 40.51 3.09 -22.04
C ARG A 149 40.59 3.04 -23.56
N ARG A 150 40.02 4.02 -24.28
CA ARG A 150 40.00 4.10 -25.76
C ARG A 150 40.97 5.15 -26.34
N ARG A 151 41.87 5.71 -25.52
CA ARG A 151 42.93 6.63 -25.95
C ARG A 151 44.26 6.18 -25.36
N GLN A 152 44.84 5.12 -25.90
CA GLN A 152 46.27 4.82 -25.89
C GLN A 152 46.56 3.96 -27.11
#